data_AF-A0A560PFM9-F1
#
_entry.id   AF-A0A560PFM9-F1
#
_cell.length_a   1.000
_cell.length_b   1.000
_cell.length_c   1.000
_cell.angle_alpha   90.00
_cell.angle_beta   90.00
_cell.angle_gamma   90.00
#
_symmetry.space_group_name_H-M   'P 1'
#
loop_
_entity.id
_entity.type
_entity.pdbx_description
1 polymer ?
#
loop_
_entity_poly.entity_id
_entity_poly.type
_entity_poly.pdbx_seq_one_letter_code
_entity_poly.pdbx_strand_id
1 'polypeptide(L)'
;MNACLRFGIVRRVVKPLLLLLLLQCSMVQAVTGPEVAQLLNTRYSSTPQACPGNHAAYFCSGVLVSGLMGGLPIRFWEHTDNAIALGARSFSYLRRDQGIRSLTQDGGMVFSDPFTAISQGKSLDVLCAYPLMTSIHGNYGCGTGGSLDDPGSCAALGVSDAAGWLTHFQQQGQQPALQCSLSSRIATQFRASLLAHEQLGGSWVTQPNQVQIRNWDAQAPAQVPVQALFYDTTRPGGLRVAQHNQRDYHAATGQWLPILRLDLAGVDGAVFGFNLQDQLYLGYEVARRLSARYFDTAITCADGRPSFYCNGVLLRGTDATALYHSWNPSHYSIANGGVSTTFLRADSRVPRPVWPQGFLFKEVAAPAIHPTTLRCGYPYDGHTGLMPDPCAGYGRCADLGVNSLETWMQLYQTRPYESCSFAPTADGLQLLMEVRKTATMPPYDWNEFILLTWPQDIPEQLPIDAVFYSHEAYYPNDSLAGARYLQDDYFKMTGRFWPIVQLDLRATDDLVFSFTPDDQCLADSCPPPPQAAGVQSMESWFREHGQ
;
A
#
# COMPACT_ATOMS: atom_id res chain seq x y z
N MET A 1 27.02 -74.58 -39.91
CA MET A 1 25.85 -75.48 -39.98
C MET A 1 24.65 -74.75 -39.40
N ASN A 2 23.63 -74.52 -40.25
CA ASN A 2 22.17 -74.51 -40.01
C ASN A 2 21.62 -73.87 -38.70
N ALA A 3 20.57 -73.06 -38.68
CA ALA A 3 19.48 -72.82 -39.62
C ALA A 3 18.73 -71.51 -39.31
N CYS A 4 17.96 -71.09 -40.31
CA CYS A 4 16.99 -70.00 -40.37
C CYS A 4 15.64 -70.36 -39.69
N LEU A 5 14.69 -69.39 -39.65
CA LEU A 5 13.23 -69.44 -39.32
C LEU A 5 12.83 -69.11 -37.86
N ARG A 6 11.76 -68.37 -37.55
CA ARG A 6 10.78 -67.56 -38.31
C ARG A 6 10.07 -66.57 -37.36
N PHE A 7 9.74 -65.41 -37.92
CA PHE A 7 8.67 -64.44 -37.61
C PHE A 7 7.77 -64.58 -36.37
N GLY A 8 7.62 -63.44 -35.67
CA GLY A 8 6.47 -63.11 -34.82
C GLY A 8 6.45 -61.61 -34.50
N ILE A 9 5.82 -60.82 -35.37
CA ILE A 9 5.64 -59.37 -35.21
C ILE A 9 4.47 -59.12 -34.24
N VAL A 10 4.73 -58.49 -33.09
CA VAL A 10 3.73 -57.68 -32.38
C VAL A 10 4.38 -56.35 -32.00
N ARG A 11 3.84 -55.28 -32.60
CA ARG A 11 4.20 -53.89 -32.36
C ARG A 11 4.13 -53.53 -30.87
N ARG A 12 5.23 -53.04 -30.30
CA ARG A 12 5.18 -52.10 -29.17
C ARG A 12 5.87 -50.80 -29.58
N VAL A 13 5.06 -49.76 -29.66
CA VAL A 13 5.44 -48.36 -29.85
C VAL A 13 6.23 -47.94 -28.61
N VAL A 14 7.55 -47.78 -28.74
CA VAL A 14 8.35 -47.04 -27.77
C VAL A 14 8.44 -45.61 -28.29
N LYS A 15 7.61 -44.72 -27.74
CA LYS A 15 7.74 -43.27 -27.91
C LYS A 15 8.70 -42.72 -26.85
N PRO A 16 9.46 -41.66 -27.17
CA PRO A 16 10.64 -41.24 -26.44
C PRO A 16 10.25 -40.50 -25.16
N LEU A 17 10.59 -41.07 -24.01
CA LEU A 17 10.39 -40.46 -22.69
C LEU A 17 11.72 -39.85 -22.18
N LEU A 18 12.40 -39.05 -23.00
CA LEU A 18 13.69 -38.46 -22.61
C LEU A 18 13.87 -36.98 -22.97
N LEU A 19 12.80 -36.28 -23.39
CA LEU A 19 12.86 -34.85 -23.75
C LEU A 19 11.93 -33.94 -22.92
N LEU A 20 11.45 -34.41 -21.76
CA LEU A 20 10.55 -33.65 -20.87
C LEU A 20 11.18 -33.23 -19.53
N LEU A 21 12.48 -33.45 -19.32
CA LEU A 21 13.16 -33.19 -18.04
C LEU A 21 14.09 -31.96 -18.04
N LEU A 22 14.03 -31.10 -19.08
CA LEU A 22 14.82 -29.85 -19.17
C LEU A 22 13.96 -28.58 -19.27
N LEU A 23 12.70 -28.64 -18.86
CA LEU A 23 11.90 -27.46 -18.52
C LEU A 23 11.93 -27.26 -17.01
N GLN A 24 13.13 -27.13 -16.43
CA GLN A 24 13.26 -26.40 -15.19
C GLN A 24 13.00 -24.94 -15.55
N CYS A 25 11.74 -24.54 -15.36
CA CYS A 25 11.32 -23.16 -15.39
C CYS A 25 12.23 -22.42 -14.40
N SER A 26 13.22 -21.69 -14.91
CA SER A 26 13.89 -20.66 -14.15
C SER A 26 12.78 -19.68 -13.76
N MET A 27 12.21 -19.86 -12.57
CA MET A 27 11.43 -18.79 -11.97
C MET A 27 12.43 -17.65 -11.80
N VAL A 28 12.41 -16.70 -12.73
CA VAL A 28 13.05 -15.41 -12.54
C VAL A 28 12.32 -14.82 -11.35
N GLN A 29 12.89 -14.99 -10.15
CA GLN A 29 12.37 -14.33 -8.97
C GLN A 29 12.57 -12.84 -9.21
N ALA A 30 11.45 -12.13 -9.40
CA ALA A 30 11.49 -10.68 -9.47
C ALA A 30 12.11 -10.16 -8.17
N VAL A 31 13.05 -9.22 -8.29
CA VAL A 31 13.69 -8.58 -7.13
C VAL A 31 12.60 -7.98 -6.25
N THR A 32 12.58 -8.36 -4.98
CA THR A 32 11.57 -7.92 -4.02
C THR A 32 11.82 -6.47 -3.58
N GLY A 33 10.78 -5.80 -3.09
CA GLY A 33 10.89 -4.41 -2.60
C GLY A 33 12.01 -4.19 -1.56
N PRO A 34 12.20 -5.06 -0.56
CA PRO A 34 13.33 -4.98 0.37
C PRO A 34 14.70 -5.08 -0.31
N GLU A 35 14.84 -5.96 -1.31
CA GLU A 35 16.09 -6.12 -2.06
C GLU A 35 16.39 -4.87 -2.91
N VAL A 36 15.36 -4.27 -3.53
CA VAL A 36 15.52 -2.99 -4.25
C VAL A 36 15.97 -1.87 -3.29
N ALA A 37 15.37 -1.77 -2.10
CA ALA A 37 15.79 -0.79 -1.10
C ALA A 37 17.27 -0.98 -0.68
N GLN A 38 17.68 -2.24 -0.44
CA GLN A 38 19.06 -2.56 -0.09
C GLN A 38 20.03 -2.24 -1.24
N LEU A 39 19.67 -2.57 -2.48
CA LEU A 39 20.45 -2.23 -3.67
C LEU A 39 20.67 -0.71 -3.77
N LEU A 40 19.60 0.08 -3.61
CA LEU A 40 19.67 1.53 -3.68
C LEU A 40 20.53 2.13 -2.55
N ASN A 41 20.41 1.64 -1.32
CA ASN A 41 21.26 2.08 -0.21
C ASN A 41 22.74 1.74 -0.43
N THR A 42 23.02 0.58 -1.02
CA THR A 42 24.38 0.16 -1.40
C THR A 42 24.95 1.13 -2.43
N ARG A 43 24.17 1.46 -3.47
CA ARG A 43 24.56 2.41 -4.51
C ARG A 43 24.72 3.83 -3.99
N TYR A 44 23.79 4.30 -3.14
CA TYR A 44 23.87 5.61 -2.49
C TYR A 44 25.14 5.75 -1.66
N SER A 45 25.51 4.69 -0.94
CA SER A 45 26.69 4.63 -0.07
C SER A 45 28.02 4.57 -0.82
N SER A 46 28.00 4.11 -2.08
CA SER A 46 29.19 3.96 -2.90
C SER A 46 29.61 5.31 -3.50
N THR A 47 30.87 5.72 -3.29
CA THR A 47 31.40 7.03 -3.72
C THR A 47 32.64 6.93 -4.63
N PRO A 48 32.63 6.08 -5.67
CA PRO A 48 33.76 5.98 -6.58
C PRO A 48 33.96 7.29 -7.35
N GLN A 49 35.21 7.56 -7.69
CA GLN A 49 35.59 8.70 -8.52
C GLN A 49 35.12 8.52 -9.97
N ALA A 50 35.18 7.28 -10.46
CA ALA A 50 34.68 6.84 -11.76
C ALA A 50 34.29 5.36 -11.66
N CYS A 51 33.38 4.92 -12.53
CA CYS A 51 33.00 3.53 -12.68
C CYS A 51 34.00 2.77 -13.56
N PRO A 52 33.99 1.41 -13.54
CA PRO A 52 34.84 0.60 -14.42
C PRO A 52 34.79 1.06 -15.88
N GLY A 53 35.91 0.99 -16.60
CA GLY A 53 35.99 1.49 -17.97
C GLY A 53 36.04 3.02 -18.10
N ASN A 54 36.35 3.73 -17.01
CA ASN A 54 36.36 5.21 -16.95
C ASN A 54 35.00 5.83 -17.28
N HIS A 55 33.92 5.14 -16.91
CA HIS A 55 32.56 5.68 -17.00
C HIS A 55 32.28 6.67 -15.85
N ALA A 56 31.41 7.64 -16.08
CA ALA A 56 30.95 8.55 -15.04
C ALA A 56 30.29 7.79 -13.87
N ALA A 57 30.35 8.36 -12.66
CA ALA A 57 29.98 7.65 -11.43
C ALA A 57 28.52 7.14 -11.38
N TYR A 58 27.60 7.76 -12.13
CA TYR A 58 26.19 7.33 -12.18
C TYR A 58 25.98 5.94 -12.81
N PHE A 59 27.00 5.39 -13.50
CA PHE A 59 26.93 4.05 -14.08
C PHE A 59 26.88 2.93 -13.05
N CYS A 60 27.47 3.13 -11.87
CA CYS A 60 27.67 2.07 -10.87
C CYS A 60 27.44 2.55 -9.42
N SER A 61 27.17 3.84 -9.22
CA SER A 61 26.99 4.43 -7.90
C SER A 61 25.95 5.54 -7.93
N GLY A 62 25.51 5.97 -6.76
CA GLY A 62 24.44 6.94 -6.59
C GLY A 62 23.09 6.47 -7.15
N VAL A 63 22.07 7.28 -6.94
CA VAL A 63 20.68 6.98 -7.26
C VAL A 63 20.07 8.16 -8.01
N LEU A 64 19.42 7.89 -9.14
CA LEU A 64 18.73 8.89 -9.94
C LEU A 64 17.25 8.89 -9.57
N VAL A 65 16.77 10.03 -9.08
CA VAL A 65 15.37 10.22 -8.69
C VAL A 65 14.75 11.41 -9.40
N SER A 66 13.48 11.30 -9.77
CA SER A 66 12.71 12.41 -10.32
C SER A 66 11.26 12.25 -9.93
N GLY A 67 10.58 13.37 -9.67
CA GLY A 67 9.14 13.41 -9.43
C GLY A 67 8.44 14.35 -10.40
N LEU A 68 7.14 14.46 -10.22
CA LEU A 68 6.34 15.55 -10.78
C LEU A 68 5.95 16.48 -9.63
N MET A 69 5.69 17.75 -9.93
CA MET A 69 5.00 18.59 -8.97
C MET A 69 3.56 18.10 -8.81
N GLY A 70 2.99 18.22 -7.61
CA GLY A 70 1.60 17.86 -7.35
C GLY A 70 0.62 18.62 -8.25
N GLY A 71 -0.51 17.98 -8.57
CA GLY A 71 -1.60 18.58 -9.35
C GLY A 71 -1.42 18.57 -10.87
N LEU A 72 -0.31 18.05 -11.41
CA LEU A 72 -0.17 17.87 -12.86
C LEU A 72 -1.01 16.67 -13.36
N PRO A 73 -1.84 16.83 -14.40
CA PRO A 73 -2.72 15.77 -14.91
C PRO A 73 -1.97 14.83 -15.88
N ILE A 74 -0.73 14.48 -15.55
CA ILE A 74 0.11 13.57 -16.34
C ILE A 74 0.68 12.48 -15.45
N ARG A 75 0.97 11.32 -16.01
CA ARG A 75 1.54 10.19 -15.27
C ARG A 75 3.03 10.40 -15.03
N PHE A 76 3.59 9.78 -13.99
CA PHE A 76 4.98 10.06 -13.60
C PHE A 76 6.01 9.71 -14.69
N TRP A 77 5.69 8.81 -15.62
CA TRP A 77 6.54 8.44 -16.76
C TRP A 77 6.25 9.27 -18.03
N GLU A 78 5.33 10.22 -17.98
CA GLU A 78 5.08 11.15 -19.06
C GLU A 78 5.95 12.40 -18.92
N HIS A 79 5.92 13.25 -19.94
CA HIS A 79 6.75 14.45 -20.04
C HIS A 79 5.87 15.70 -19.98
N THR A 80 6.33 16.71 -19.25
CA THR A 80 5.73 18.05 -19.30
C THR A 80 6.06 18.74 -20.63
N ASP A 81 5.31 19.79 -20.99
CA ASP A 81 5.58 20.55 -22.22
C ASP A 81 7.03 21.06 -22.32
N ASN A 82 7.59 21.51 -21.20
CA ASN A 82 8.98 21.94 -21.15
C ASN A 82 9.96 20.77 -21.37
N ALA A 83 9.69 19.59 -20.80
CA ALA A 83 10.52 18.41 -21.04
C ALA A 83 10.41 17.93 -22.49
N ILE A 84 9.23 18.00 -23.11
CA ILE A 84 9.02 17.70 -24.53
C ILE A 84 9.82 18.67 -25.40
N ALA A 85 9.72 19.98 -25.14
CA ALA A 85 10.41 21.02 -25.91
C ALA A 85 11.94 20.88 -25.83
N LEU A 86 12.47 20.46 -24.69
CA LEU A 86 13.90 20.22 -24.51
C LEU A 86 14.34 18.85 -25.02
N GLY A 87 13.45 17.85 -25.05
CA GLY A 87 13.81 16.46 -25.32
C GLY A 87 14.51 15.77 -24.15
N ALA A 88 14.43 16.33 -22.95
CA ALA A 88 15.03 15.79 -21.73
C ALA A 88 14.26 16.20 -20.47
N ARG A 89 14.46 15.42 -19.41
CA ARG A 89 13.87 15.61 -18.09
C ARG A 89 14.93 15.67 -17.01
N SER A 90 14.68 16.51 -16.02
CA SER A 90 15.56 16.72 -14.87
C SER A 90 15.40 15.64 -13.80
N PHE A 91 16.53 15.20 -13.25
CA PHE A 91 16.64 14.27 -12.14
C PHE A 91 17.60 14.84 -11.09
N SER A 92 17.40 14.45 -9.84
CA SER A 92 18.39 14.60 -8.78
C SER A 92 19.27 13.34 -8.75
N TYR A 93 20.57 13.52 -8.57
CA TYR A 93 21.53 12.43 -8.38
C TYR A 93 21.96 12.38 -6.91
N LEU A 94 21.43 11.38 -6.20
CA LEU A 94 21.67 11.18 -4.77
C LEU A 94 22.88 10.29 -4.55
N ARG A 95 23.84 10.77 -3.75
CA ARG A 95 25.00 10.00 -3.30
C ARG A 95 25.44 10.50 -1.93
N ARG A 96 25.99 9.62 -1.09
CA ARG A 96 26.28 9.89 0.32
C ARG A 96 27.17 11.11 0.57
N ASP A 97 28.12 11.36 -0.32
CA ASP A 97 29.09 12.46 -0.24
C ASP A 97 28.57 13.79 -0.82
N GLN A 98 27.33 13.84 -1.32
CA GLN A 98 26.75 15.05 -1.90
C GLN A 98 26.05 15.95 -0.89
N GLY A 99 25.86 15.49 0.35
CA GLY A 99 25.25 16.29 1.44
C GLY A 99 23.79 16.71 1.22
N ILE A 100 23.12 16.26 0.16
CA ILE A 100 21.72 16.56 -0.17
C ILE A 100 20.81 16.07 0.97
N ARG A 101 19.97 16.97 1.51
CA ARG A 101 19.04 16.68 2.61
C ARG A 101 17.58 16.94 2.28
N SER A 102 17.28 17.52 1.13
CA SER A 102 15.92 17.73 0.65
C SER A 102 15.82 17.37 -0.82
N LEU A 103 14.60 17.01 -1.25
CA LEU A 103 14.19 17.04 -2.64
C LEU A 103 13.17 18.17 -2.85
N THR A 104 12.76 18.41 -4.09
CA THR A 104 11.68 19.36 -4.40
C THR A 104 10.32 18.68 -4.55
N GLN A 105 10.27 17.37 -4.80
CA GLN A 105 9.02 16.60 -5.00
C GLN A 105 8.67 15.74 -3.78
N ASP A 106 7.38 15.48 -3.58
CA ASP A 106 6.85 14.66 -2.47
C ASP A 106 7.04 13.16 -2.69
N GLY A 107 7.22 12.78 -3.94
CA GLY A 107 7.51 11.43 -4.38
C GLY A 107 7.75 11.39 -5.87
N GLY A 108 8.07 10.21 -6.39
CA GLY A 108 8.40 10.04 -7.78
C GLY A 108 8.93 8.66 -8.12
N MET A 109 9.78 8.62 -9.13
CA MET A 109 10.41 7.41 -9.65
C MET A 109 11.90 7.37 -9.33
N VAL A 110 12.38 6.14 -9.19
CA VAL A 110 13.80 5.82 -9.08
C VAL A 110 14.22 5.07 -10.33
N PHE A 111 15.25 5.57 -11.02
CA PHE A 111 15.82 4.91 -12.18
C PHE A 111 16.84 3.83 -11.79
N SER A 112 16.85 2.74 -12.55
CA SER A 112 17.92 1.75 -12.59
C SER A 112 19.24 2.39 -13.04
N ASP A 113 20.37 1.78 -12.68
CA ASP A 113 21.65 2.19 -13.27
C ASP A 113 21.70 1.81 -14.75
N PRO A 114 22.55 2.48 -15.54
CA PRO A 114 22.76 2.14 -16.94
C PRO A 114 23.05 0.66 -17.20
N PHE A 115 23.86 -0.05 -16.39
CA PHE A 115 24.14 -1.47 -16.64
C PHE A 115 22.89 -2.33 -16.49
N THR A 116 22.13 -2.12 -15.42
CA THR A 116 20.83 -2.78 -15.20
C THR A 116 19.85 -2.45 -16.32
N ALA A 117 19.72 -1.17 -16.69
CA ALA A 117 18.83 -0.73 -17.78
C ALA A 117 19.19 -1.43 -19.11
N ILE A 118 20.47 -1.45 -19.48
CA ILE A 118 20.97 -2.12 -20.69
C ILE A 118 20.67 -3.63 -20.65
N SER A 119 20.87 -4.29 -19.50
CA SER A 119 20.55 -5.71 -19.35
C SER A 119 19.07 -6.04 -19.57
N GLN A 120 18.19 -5.05 -19.37
CA GLN A 120 16.75 -5.14 -19.59
C GLN A 120 16.32 -4.64 -20.98
N GLY A 121 17.28 -4.28 -21.84
CA GLY A 121 16.99 -3.69 -23.16
C GLY A 121 16.45 -2.26 -23.10
N LYS A 122 16.57 -1.58 -21.95
CA LYS A 122 16.12 -0.21 -21.72
C LYS A 122 17.25 0.78 -21.95
N SER A 123 16.91 2.01 -22.35
CA SER A 123 17.87 3.09 -22.55
C SER A 123 17.84 4.07 -21.37
N LEU A 124 19.02 4.43 -20.89
CA LEU A 124 19.22 5.50 -19.90
C LEU A 124 20.38 6.38 -20.39
N ASP A 125 20.04 7.57 -20.85
CA ASP A 125 21.00 8.51 -21.41
C ASP A 125 21.07 9.79 -20.57
N VAL A 126 22.03 9.85 -19.65
CA VAL A 126 22.35 11.08 -18.92
C VAL A 126 23.13 11.99 -19.86
N LEU A 127 22.74 13.25 -19.94
CA LEU A 127 23.22 14.22 -20.92
C LEU A 127 24.25 15.17 -20.32
N CYS A 128 23.93 15.77 -19.18
CA CYS A 128 24.82 16.70 -18.47
C CYS A 128 24.47 16.75 -16.98
N ALA A 129 25.38 17.35 -16.20
CA ALA A 129 25.22 17.54 -14.76
C ALA A 129 25.47 18.99 -14.34
N TYR A 130 24.60 19.49 -13.47
CA TYR A 130 24.69 20.77 -12.80
C TYR A 130 24.97 20.55 -11.32
N PRO A 131 25.96 21.25 -10.73
CA PRO A 131 26.16 21.22 -9.29
C PRO A 131 24.91 21.65 -8.51
N LEU A 132 24.19 22.70 -8.96
CA LEU A 132 22.97 23.17 -8.31
C LEU A 132 21.78 23.05 -9.25
N MET A 133 20.59 22.80 -8.70
CA MET A 133 19.35 22.90 -9.47
C MET A 133 19.17 24.31 -10.08
N THR A 134 18.71 24.36 -11.33
CA THR A 134 18.58 25.58 -12.12
C THR A 134 17.43 25.56 -13.12
N SER A 135 17.14 26.72 -13.69
CA SER A 135 16.24 26.88 -14.84
C SER A 135 16.94 26.37 -16.11
N ILE A 136 16.44 25.25 -16.62
CA ILE A 136 17.00 24.55 -17.78
C ILE A 136 16.63 25.26 -19.09
N HIS A 137 17.60 25.33 -20.01
CA HIS A 137 17.45 25.98 -21.31
C HIS A 137 18.53 25.47 -22.28
N GLY A 138 18.26 25.50 -23.60
CA GLY A 138 19.21 25.09 -24.65
C GLY A 138 19.59 23.60 -24.62
N ASN A 139 19.93 23.00 -25.77
CA ASN A 139 20.47 21.64 -25.92
C ASN A 139 20.05 20.63 -24.82
N TYR A 140 18.79 20.17 -24.83
CA TYR A 140 18.29 19.22 -23.83
C TYR A 140 18.32 19.71 -22.37
N GLY A 141 18.27 21.02 -22.17
CA GLY A 141 18.35 21.66 -20.86
C GLY A 141 19.77 21.77 -20.30
N CYS A 142 20.81 21.55 -21.11
CA CYS A 142 22.21 21.59 -20.71
C CYS A 142 22.90 22.95 -20.94
N GLY A 143 22.19 23.97 -21.39
CA GLY A 143 22.74 25.27 -21.74
C GLY A 143 23.15 25.36 -23.21
N THR A 144 23.89 26.42 -23.55
CA THR A 144 24.38 26.67 -24.91
C THR A 144 25.89 26.40 -25.01
N GLY A 145 26.37 26.09 -26.22
CA GLY A 145 27.81 25.88 -26.50
C GLY A 145 28.25 24.41 -26.53
N GLY A 146 27.46 23.49 -26.00
CA GLY A 146 27.66 22.04 -26.17
C GLY A 146 27.27 21.53 -27.56
N SER A 147 27.68 20.31 -27.89
CA SER A 147 27.31 19.59 -29.12
C SER A 147 26.07 18.72 -28.91
N LEU A 148 25.55 18.08 -29.97
CA LEU A 148 24.44 17.12 -29.82
C LEU A 148 24.86 15.82 -29.10
N ASP A 149 26.13 15.41 -29.23
CA ASP A 149 26.66 14.18 -28.63
C ASP A 149 27.11 14.36 -27.17
N ASP A 150 27.64 15.56 -26.87
CA ASP A 150 27.98 16.02 -25.53
C ASP A 150 27.42 17.45 -25.33
N PRO A 151 26.22 17.57 -24.75
CA PRO A 151 25.52 18.85 -24.64
C PRO A 151 25.99 19.71 -23.47
N GLY A 152 26.96 19.25 -22.67
CA GLY A 152 27.54 20.03 -21.56
C GLY A 152 28.06 21.40 -22.03
N SER A 153 27.67 22.49 -21.33
CA SER A 153 27.99 23.86 -21.75
C SER A 153 29.32 24.39 -21.20
N CYS A 154 29.84 23.85 -20.09
CA CYS A 154 31.04 24.37 -19.43
C CYS A 154 32.29 24.34 -20.31
N ALA A 155 32.45 23.33 -21.16
CA ALA A 155 33.63 23.19 -22.01
C ALA A 155 33.79 24.36 -22.99
N ALA A 156 32.68 24.90 -23.51
CA ALA A 156 32.69 26.06 -24.40
C ALA A 156 33.13 27.37 -23.69
N LEU A 157 33.08 27.38 -22.36
CA LEU A 157 33.52 28.48 -21.51
C LEU A 157 34.93 28.26 -20.94
N GLY A 158 35.63 27.22 -21.39
CA GLY A 158 36.94 26.84 -20.86
C GLY A 158 36.90 26.24 -19.45
N VAL A 159 35.71 25.82 -18.97
CA VAL A 159 35.51 25.22 -17.65
C VAL A 159 35.44 23.71 -17.79
N SER A 160 36.29 22.97 -17.08
CA SER A 160 36.32 21.49 -17.14
C SER A 160 36.58 20.79 -15.80
N ASP A 161 36.78 21.54 -14.72
CA ASP A 161 37.00 21.03 -13.37
C ASP A 161 36.20 21.82 -12.33
N ALA A 162 36.23 21.35 -11.08
CA ALA A 162 35.44 21.93 -10.00
C ALA A 162 35.91 23.35 -9.63
N ALA A 163 37.22 23.59 -9.64
CA ALA A 163 37.81 24.89 -9.30
C ALA A 163 37.44 25.95 -10.35
N GLY A 164 37.53 25.60 -11.63
CA GLY A 164 37.08 26.43 -12.75
C GLY A 164 35.57 26.70 -12.67
N TRP A 165 34.76 25.69 -12.32
CA TRP A 165 33.32 25.88 -12.16
C TRP A 165 33.00 26.85 -11.01
N LEU A 166 33.62 26.69 -9.84
CA LEU A 166 33.42 27.60 -8.70
C LEU A 166 33.85 29.04 -9.03
N THR A 167 34.96 29.20 -9.75
CA THR A 167 35.43 30.50 -10.22
C THR A 167 34.43 31.14 -11.18
N HIS A 168 33.92 30.37 -12.14
CA HIS A 168 32.90 30.83 -13.07
C HIS A 168 31.60 31.20 -12.34
N PHE A 169 31.12 30.36 -11.43
CA PHE A 169 29.91 30.62 -10.65
C PHE A 169 30.04 31.90 -9.81
N GLN A 170 31.20 32.15 -9.20
CA GLN A 170 31.50 33.38 -8.49
C GLN A 170 31.44 34.61 -9.42
N GLN A 171 31.98 34.50 -10.65
CA GLN A 171 31.94 35.57 -11.64
C GLN A 171 30.52 35.88 -12.13
N GLN A 172 29.63 34.88 -12.13
CA GLN A 172 28.20 35.05 -12.41
C GLN A 172 27.39 35.53 -11.19
N GLY A 173 28.06 36.00 -10.14
CA GLY A 173 27.42 36.50 -8.93
C GLY A 173 26.69 35.43 -8.14
N GLN A 174 27.12 34.16 -8.23
CA GLN A 174 26.55 33.01 -7.54
C GLN A 174 25.06 32.78 -7.86
N GLN A 175 24.64 33.08 -9.09
CA GLN A 175 23.26 32.88 -9.54
C GLN A 175 23.11 31.48 -10.16
N PRO A 176 22.31 30.55 -9.58
CA PRO A 176 22.14 29.20 -10.14
C PRO A 176 21.67 29.21 -11.60
N ALA A 177 20.87 30.20 -12.01
CA ALA A 177 20.40 30.39 -13.38
C ALA A 177 21.52 30.62 -14.41
N LEU A 178 22.69 31.08 -13.98
CA LEU A 178 23.82 31.44 -14.84
C LEU A 178 24.98 30.45 -14.77
N GLN A 179 24.83 29.35 -14.02
CA GLN A 179 25.85 28.31 -13.98
C GLN A 179 25.91 27.54 -15.32
N CYS A 180 27.08 27.03 -15.68
CA CYS A 180 27.23 26.09 -16.80
C CYS A 180 27.05 24.63 -16.35
N SER A 181 26.74 23.73 -17.29
CA SER A 181 26.65 22.28 -17.05
C SER A 181 27.91 21.54 -17.49
N LEU A 182 28.29 20.52 -16.72
CA LEU A 182 29.43 19.66 -16.98
C LEU A 182 29.00 18.40 -17.75
N SER A 183 29.92 17.89 -18.59
CA SER A 183 29.69 16.67 -19.37
C SER A 183 29.42 15.46 -18.49
N SER A 184 28.39 14.69 -18.85
CA SER A 184 28.12 13.37 -18.25
C SER A 184 28.85 12.23 -18.99
N ARG A 185 29.41 12.51 -20.18
CA ARG A 185 30.16 11.57 -21.01
C ARG A 185 31.61 11.45 -20.57
N ILE A 186 32.16 12.56 -20.07
CA ILE A 186 33.54 12.64 -19.59
C ILE A 186 33.55 12.47 -18.07
N ALA A 187 34.04 11.32 -17.59
CA ALA A 187 33.97 10.97 -16.17
C ALA A 187 34.61 12.02 -15.23
N THR A 188 35.69 12.67 -15.66
CA THR A 188 36.34 13.74 -14.88
C THR A 188 35.48 15.00 -14.77
N GLN A 189 34.72 15.36 -15.81
CA GLN A 189 33.79 16.49 -15.76
C GLN A 189 32.54 16.17 -14.94
N PHE A 190 31.97 14.97 -15.07
CA PHE A 190 30.88 14.56 -14.20
C PHE A 190 31.32 14.55 -12.73
N ARG A 191 32.52 14.06 -12.44
CA ARG A 191 33.09 14.16 -11.10
C ARG A 191 33.26 15.62 -10.66
N ALA A 192 33.69 16.51 -11.55
CA ALA A 192 33.83 17.92 -11.24
C ALA A 192 32.49 18.55 -10.81
N SER A 193 31.35 18.08 -11.34
CA SER A 193 30.05 18.61 -10.91
C SER A 193 29.73 18.24 -9.47
N LEU A 194 30.06 17.01 -9.08
CA LEU A 194 29.88 16.49 -7.73
C LEU A 194 30.79 17.21 -6.72
N LEU A 195 32.06 17.42 -7.09
CA LEU A 195 33.02 18.15 -6.27
C LEU A 195 32.66 19.63 -6.12
N ALA A 196 32.18 20.27 -7.20
CA ALA A 196 31.72 21.65 -7.13
C ALA A 196 30.52 21.79 -6.19
N HIS A 197 29.55 20.87 -6.23
CA HIS A 197 28.41 20.86 -5.31
C HIS A 197 28.85 20.71 -3.85
N GLU A 198 29.74 19.76 -3.58
CA GLU A 198 30.31 19.52 -2.24
C GLU A 198 31.05 20.76 -1.70
N GLN A 199 31.86 21.40 -2.54
CA GLN A 199 32.73 22.53 -2.16
C GLN A 199 31.97 23.85 -1.95
N LEU A 200 30.75 24.00 -2.46
CA LEU A 200 29.91 25.19 -2.19
C LEU A 200 29.59 25.35 -0.69
N GLY A 201 29.51 24.24 0.04
CA GLY A 201 29.27 24.22 1.49
C GLY A 201 27.96 24.91 1.92
N GLY A 202 27.83 25.16 3.22
CA GLY A 202 26.70 25.89 3.80
C GLY A 202 25.34 25.27 3.45
N SER A 203 24.36 26.12 3.14
CA SER A 203 23.01 25.67 2.74
C SER A 203 22.95 25.13 1.32
N TRP A 204 23.94 25.40 0.47
CA TRP A 204 23.95 24.95 -0.93
C TRP A 204 24.06 23.44 -1.04
N VAL A 205 24.97 22.83 -0.27
CA VAL A 205 25.20 21.38 -0.31
C VAL A 205 23.97 20.57 0.08
N THR A 206 23.09 21.13 0.91
CA THR A 206 21.84 20.47 1.33
C THR A 206 20.74 20.46 0.26
N GLN A 207 20.86 21.31 -0.77
CA GLN A 207 19.90 21.37 -1.87
C GLN A 207 20.20 20.30 -2.93
N PRO A 208 19.21 19.90 -3.74
CA PRO A 208 19.43 19.00 -4.87
C PRO A 208 20.43 19.55 -5.89
N ASN A 209 21.29 18.66 -6.39
CA ASN A 209 21.92 18.82 -7.69
C ASN A 209 20.91 18.53 -8.81
N GLN A 210 21.34 18.66 -10.07
CA GLN A 210 20.46 18.37 -11.21
C GLN A 210 21.23 17.72 -12.35
N VAL A 211 20.69 16.64 -12.90
CA VAL A 211 21.16 16.03 -14.15
C VAL A 211 20.04 16.03 -15.18
N GLN A 212 20.39 16.22 -16.45
CA GLN A 212 19.44 16.05 -17.55
C GLN A 212 19.52 14.64 -18.09
N ILE A 213 18.37 13.99 -18.24
CA ILE A 213 18.24 12.67 -18.85
C ILE A 213 17.40 12.80 -20.11
N ARG A 214 17.88 12.24 -21.23
CA ARG A 214 17.14 12.22 -22.48
C ARG A 214 15.75 11.63 -22.28
N ASN A 215 14.74 12.22 -22.92
CA ASN A 215 13.40 11.68 -22.88
C ASN A 215 13.34 10.26 -23.45
N TRP A 216 12.52 9.44 -22.80
CA TRP A 216 12.11 8.13 -23.27
C TRP A 216 10.75 8.23 -23.98
N ASP A 217 10.36 7.15 -24.65
CA ASP A 217 9.02 7.02 -25.22
C ASP A 217 7.98 6.86 -24.10
N ALA A 218 7.19 7.90 -23.85
CA ALA A 218 6.15 7.91 -22.83
C ALA A 218 4.98 6.96 -23.15
N GLN A 219 4.83 6.52 -24.42
CA GLN A 219 3.82 5.54 -24.83
C GLN A 219 4.24 4.10 -24.51
N ALA A 220 5.48 3.88 -24.08
CA ALA A 220 6.02 2.58 -23.72
C ALA A 220 6.49 2.55 -22.24
N PRO A 221 5.60 2.69 -21.24
CA PRO A 221 5.97 2.75 -19.81
C PRO A 221 6.83 1.58 -19.32
N ALA A 222 6.65 0.39 -19.88
CA ALA A 222 7.45 -0.79 -19.56
C ALA A 222 8.92 -0.66 -20.01
N GLN A 223 9.22 0.19 -21.01
CA GLN A 223 10.57 0.46 -21.52
C GLN A 223 11.31 1.55 -20.74
N VAL A 224 10.60 2.26 -19.84
CA VAL A 224 11.21 3.25 -18.97
C VAL A 224 12.10 2.53 -17.94
N PRO A 225 13.34 2.99 -17.70
CA PRO A 225 14.28 2.33 -16.78
C PRO A 225 13.94 2.56 -15.30
N VAL A 226 12.66 2.70 -14.95
CA VAL A 226 12.18 2.78 -13.58
C VAL A 226 12.31 1.41 -12.89
N GLN A 227 12.82 1.42 -11.66
CA GLN A 227 12.96 0.23 -10.82
C GLN A 227 12.17 0.31 -9.51
N ALA A 228 11.77 1.51 -9.09
CA ALA A 228 10.96 1.74 -7.91
C ALA A 228 10.22 3.09 -8.00
N LEU A 229 9.23 3.23 -7.14
CA LEU A 229 8.64 4.52 -6.77
C LEU A 229 9.18 4.90 -5.40
N PHE A 230 9.21 6.20 -5.09
CA PHE A 230 9.56 6.67 -3.76
C PHE A 230 8.60 7.73 -3.28
N TYR A 231 8.54 7.92 -1.96
CA TYR A 231 8.01 9.12 -1.35
C TYR A 231 8.94 9.63 -0.25
N ASP A 232 9.02 10.95 -0.09
CA ASP A 232 9.77 11.59 0.98
C ASP A 232 8.98 11.48 2.29
N THR A 233 9.55 10.82 3.30
CA THR A 233 8.86 10.60 4.58
C THR A 233 8.65 11.86 5.39
N THR A 234 9.34 12.96 5.05
CA THR A 234 9.17 14.27 5.69
C THR A 234 8.01 15.07 5.09
N ARG A 235 7.40 14.59 4.00
CA ARG A 235 6.35 15.31 3.27
C ARG A 235 4.99 14.62 3.41
N PRO A 236 4.02 15.26 4.10
CA PRO A 236 2.66 14.75 4.20
C PRO A 236 2.07 14.49 2.81
N GLY A 237 1.39 13.35 2.64
CA GLY A 237 0.75 12.98 1.37
C GLY A 237 1.64 12.27 0.34
N GLY A 238 2.97 12.26 0.50
CA GLY A 238 3.88 11.61 -0.45
C GLY A 238 3.56 10.14 -0.71
N LEU A 239 3.13 9.39 0.32
CA LEU A 239 2.71 8.00 0.16
C LEU A 239 1.53 7.84 -0.81
N ARG A 240 0.54 8.75 -0.80
CA ARG A 240 -0.59 8.69 -1.74
C ARG A 240 -0.13 8.93 -3.17
N VAL A 241 0.77 9.88 -3.37
CA VAL A 241 1.38 10.12 -4.69
C VAL A 241 2.07 8.86 -5.19
N ALA A 242 2.84 8.17 -4.33
CA ALA A 242 3.49 6.92 -4.69
C ALA A 242 2.49 5.79 -4.98
N GLN A 243 1.41 5.66 -4.20
CA GLN A 243 0.35 4.66 -4.42
C GLN A 243 -0.44 4.93 -5.71
N HIS A 244 -0.77 6.19 -5.98
CA HIS A 244 -1.38 6.63 -7.23
C HIS A 244 -0.51 6.25 -8.43
N ASN A 245 0.78 6.57 -8.37
CA ASN A 245 1.76 6.21 -9.40
C ASN A 245 1.90 4.69 -9.55
N GLN A 246 1.85 3.94 -8.45
CA GLN A 246 1.94 2.48 -8.44
C GLN A 246 0.74 1.84 -9.14
N ARG A 247 -0.47 2.32 -8.83
CA ARG A 247 -1.72 1.92 -9.49
C ARG A 247 -1.64 2.18 -10.99
N ASP A 248 -1.32 3.40 -11.38
CA ASP A 248 -1.31 3.80 -12.79
C ASP A 248 -0.31 2.99 -13.59
N TYR A 249 0.90 2.76 -13.04
CA TYR A 249 1.91 1.94 -13.70
C TYR A 249 1.45 0.51 -13.88
N HIS A 250 0.85 -0.08 -12.84
CA HIS A 250 0.30 -1.43 -12.92
C HIS A 250 -0.83 -1.50 -13.96
N ALA A 251 -1.74 -0.53 -14.00
CA ALA A 251 -2.80 -0.46 -15.00
C ALA A 251 -2.24 -0.38 -16.44
N ALA A 252 -1.14 0.35 -16.64
CA ALA A 252 -0.52 0.53 -17.95
C ALA A 252 0.39 -0.63 -18.40
N THR A 253 0.94 -1.42 -17.46
CA THR A 253 2.01 -2.39 -17.76
C THR A 253 1.76 -3.81 -17.24
N GLY A 254 0.82 -4.00 -16.32
CA GLY A 254 0.64 -5.22 -15.55
C GLY A 254 1.75 -5.46 -14.49
N GLN A 255 2.65 -4.50 -14.27
CA GLN A 255 3.78 -4.65 -13.35
C GLN A 255 3.60 -3.79 -12.10
N TRP A 256 3.95 -4.35 -10.93
CA TRP A 256 4.02 -3.61 -9.68
C TRP A 256 5.45 -3.10 -9.45
N LEU A 257 5.60 -1.78 -9.35
CA LEU A 257 6.84 -1.17 -8.86
C LEU A 257 6.79 -1.10 -7.33
N PRO A 258 7.88 -1.44 -6.60
CA PRO A 258 7.89 -1.25 -5.16
C PRO A 258 7.88 0.24 -4.80
N ILE A 259 7.07 0.61 -3.82
CA ILE A 259 7.11 1.94 -3.18
C ILE A 259 8.15 1.91 -2.08
N LEU A 260 9.07 2.87 -2.11
CA LEU A 260 10.14 3.02 -1.14
C LEU A 260 9.96 4.30 -0.32
N ARG A 261 10.29 4.22 0.96
CA ARG A 261 10.42 5.37 1.86
C ARG A 261 11.76 6.03 1.60
N LEU A 262 11.78 7.33 1.39
CA LEU A 262 13.01 8.11 1.32
C LEU A 262 13.13 9.00 2.56
N ASP A 263 14.18 8.75 3.34
CA ASP A 263 14.63 9.61 4.44
C ASP A 263 16.09 10.00 4.21
N LEU A 264 16.31 11.22 3.70
CA LEU A 264 17.66 11.73 3.43
C LEU A 264 18.45 12.07 4.71
N ALA A 265 17.83 12.01 5.89
CA ALA A 265 18.49 12.10 7.19
C ALA A 265 18.89 10.72 7.76
N GLY A 266 18.59 9.63 7.04
CA GLY A 266 18.88 8.27 7.47
C GLY A 266 20.33 8.05 7.92
N VAL A 267 20.49 7.43 9.09
CA VAL A 267 21.80 7.09 9.67
C VAL A 267 22.48 5.99 8.86
N ASP A 268 23.81 5.94 8.91
CA ASP A 268 24.62 4.89 8.26
C ASP A 268 24.33 4.66 6.75
N GLY A 269 23.76 5.66 6.07
CA GLY A 269 23.55 5.63 4.62
C GLY A 269 22.32 4.81 4.19
N ALA A 270 21.48 4.43 5.15
CA ALA A 270 20.19 3.79 4.90
C ALA A 270 19.10 4.85 4.68
N VAL A 271 19.07 5.43 3.47
CA VAL A 271 18.11 6.48 3.10
C VAL A 271 16.85 5.94 2.44
N PHE A 272 16.89 4.72 1.89
CA PHE A 272 15.72 4.02 1.36
C PHE A 272 15.23 2.94 2.31
N GLY A 273 13.93 2.93 2.61
CA GLY A 273 13.25 1.88 3.36
C GLY A 273 12.14 1.22 2.56
N PHE A 274 11.74 0.01 2.95
CA PHE A 274 10.57 -0.67 2.40
C PHE A 274 9.60 -1.02 3.53
N ASN A 275 8.32 -0.73 3.32
CA ASN A 275 7.25 -1.25 4.17
C ASN A 275 6.17 -1.88 3.28
N LEU A 276 5.80 -3.12 3.58
CA LEU A 276 4.75 -3.83 2.88
C LEU A 276 3.39 -3.14 3.02
N GLN A 277 3.12 -2.46 4.15
CA GLN A 277 1.87 -1.73 4.38
C GLN A 277 1.69 -0.49 3.49
N ASP A 278 2.77 0.01 2.90
CA ASP A 278 2.71 1.15 1.97
C ASP A 278 2.28 0.70 0.57
N GLN A 279 2.35 -0.61 0.28
CA GLN A 279 2.15 -1.16 -1.05
C GLN A 279 0.67 -1.37 -1.34
N LEU A 280 0.17 -0.84 -2.45
CA LEU A 280 -1.23 -0.96 -2.85
C LEU A 280 -1.63 -2.42 -3.08
N TYR A 281 -0.73 -3.23 -3.64
CA TYR A 281 -0.97 -4.65 -3.91
C TYR A 281 -1.15 -5.50 -2.64
N LEU A 282 -0.85 -4.98 -1.44
CA LEU A 282 -1.15 -5.66 -0.17
C LEU A 282 -2.66 -5.93 -0.03
N GLY A 283 -3.51 -5.08 -0.62
CA GLY A 283 -4.97 -5.25 -0.57
C GLY A 283 -5.47 -6.59 -1.13
N TYR A 284 -4.80 -7.16 -2.15
CA TYR A 284 -5.16 -8.49 -2.66
C TYR A 284 -4.93 -9.59 -1.62
N GLU A 285 -3.82 -9.53 -0.90
CA GLU A 285 -3.49 -10.50 0.16
C GLU A 285 -4.43 -10.34 1.35
N VAL A 286 -4.81 -9.11 1.70
CA VAL A 286 -5.81 -8.82 2.74
C VAL A 286 -7.17 -9.43 2.36
N ALA A 287 -7.68 -9.16 1.15
CA ALA A 287 -8.95 -9.72 0.67
C ALA A 287 -8.93 -11.27 0.65
N ARG A 288 -7.82 -11.86 0.20
CA ARG A 288 -7.61 -13.31 0.22
C ARG A 288 -7.63 -13.88 1.64
N ARG A 289 -6.94 -13.25 2.59
CA ARG A 289 -6.92 -13.67 4.00
C ARG A 289 -8.32 -13.56 4.65
N LEU A 290 -9.04 -12.47 4.39
CA LEU A 290 -10.40 -12.27 4.87
C LEU A 290 -11.34 -13.37 4.34
N SER A 291 -11.26 -13.67 3.04
CA SER A 291 -12.04 -14.75 2.42
C SER A 291 -11.70 -16.12 3.03
N ALA A 292 -10.41 -16.44 3.21
CA ALA A 292 -10.00 -17.69 3.85
C ALA A 292 -10.56 -17.83 5.27
N ARG A 293 -10.52 -16.75 6.07
CA ARG A 293 -11.12 -16.73 7.42
C ARG A 293 -12.63 -16.87 7.40
N TYR A 294 -13.31 -16.26 6.42
CA TYR A 294 -14.76 -16.36 6.29
C TYR A 294 -15.23 -17.79 5.98
N PHE A 295 -14.53 -18.51 5.10
CA PHE A 295 -14.88 -19.88 4.72
C PHE A 295 -14.43 -20.94 5.73
N ASP A 296 -13.44 -20.65 6.58
CA ASP A 296 -13.04 -21.56 7.63
C ASP A 296 -14.10 -21.60 8.75
N THR A 297 -14.81 -22.73 8.82
CA THR A 297 -15.90 -23.01 9.78
C THR A 297 -15.46 -23.94 10.92
N ALA A 298 -14.16 -24.20 11.08
CA ALA A 298 -13.64 -24.96 12.21
C ALA A 298 -14.12 -24.34 13.54
N ILE A 299 -14.48 -25.18 14.51
CA ILE A 299 -15.00 -24.74 15.82
C ILE A 299 -13.86 -24.34 16.77
N THR A 300 -12.67 -24.88 16.54
CA THR A 300 -11.45 -24.55 17.28
C THR A 300 -10.31 -24.26 16.32
N CYS A 301 -9.41 -23.38 16.75
CA CYS A 301 -8.12 -23.16 16.11
C CYS A 301 -7.20 -24.39 16.25
N ALA A 302 -6.10 -24.42 15.50
CA ALA A 302 -5.13 -25.51 15.54
C ALA A 302 -4.50 -25.72 16.93
N ASP A 303 -4.50 -24.69 17.78
CA ASP A 303 -4.02 -24.71 19.17
C ASP A 303 -5.12 -25.01 20.20
N GLY A 304 -6.34 -25.35 19.75
CA GLY A 304 -7.47 -25.69 20.61
C GLY A 304 -8.26 -24.49 21.14
N ARG A 305 -7.86 -23.24 20.86
CA ARG A 305 -8.66 -22.06 21.23
C ARG A 305 -9.98 -21.99 20.45
N PRO A 306 -11.00 -21.27 20.95
CA PRO A 306 -12.22 -21.00 20.18
C PRO A 306 -11.93 -20.39 18.80
N SER A 307 -12.74 -20.71 17.80
CA SER A 307 -12.41 -20.39 16.41
C SER A 307 -12.26 -18.91 16.08
N PHE A 308 -12.93 -18.01 16.82
CA PHE A 308 -12.81 -16.56 16.61
C PHE A 308 -11.38 -16.02 16.82
N TYR A 309 -10.47 -16.81 17.41
CA TYR A 309 -9.04 -16.49 17.50
C TYR A 309 -8.29 -16.62 16.16
N CYS A 310 -8.80 -17.39 15.20
CA CYS A 310 -8.10 -17.68 13.93
C CYS A 310 -8.98 -17.57 12.68
N ASN A 311 -10.30 -17.71 12.82
CA ASN A 311 -11.24 -17.67 11.70
C ASN A 311 -12.48 -16.81 11.99
N GLY A 312 -13.31 -16.67 10.96
CA GLY A 312 -14.33 -15.64 10.85
C GLY A 312 -13.76 -14.23 10.83
N VAL A 313 -14.59 -13.27 10.43
CA VAL A 313 -14.21 -11.86 10.28
C VAL A 313 -15.13 -11.01 11.15
N LEU A 314 -14.55 -10.27 12.09
CA LEU A 314 -15.29 -9.27 12.85
C LEU A 314 -15.38 -7.99 12.02
N LEU A 315 -16.62 -7.57 11.76
CA LEU A 315 -16.99 -6.39 11.02
C LEU A 315 -17.59 -5.36 11.98
N ARG A 316 -17.10 -4.12 11.95
CA ARG A 316 -17.78 -2.99 12.57
C ARG A 316 -18.24 -2.03 11.49
N GLY A 317 -19.55 -1.91 11.34
CA GLY A 317 -20.17 -0.90 10.50
C GLY A 317 -20.19 0.46 11.21
N THR A 318 -19.88 1.53 10.49
CA THR A 318 -19.89 2.90 11.03
C THR A 318 -20.41 3.88 10.00
N ASP A 319 -20.89 5.04 10.46
CA ASP A 319 -21.14 6.16 9.56
C ASP A 319 -19.82 6.79 9.09
N ALA A 320 -19.86 7.48 7.95
CA ALA A 320 -18.74 8.22 7.39
C ALA A 320 -18.97 9.72 7.62
N THR A 321 -18.44 10.24 8.73
CA THR A 321 -18.69 11.62 9.17
C THR A 321 -17.45 12.32 9.72
N ALA A 322 -17.39 13.63 9.57
CA ALA A 322 -16.34 14.49 10.12
C ALA A 322 -16.53 14.86 11.60
N LEU A 323 -17.62 14.41 12.23
CA LEU A 323 -17.92 14.75 13.63
C LEU A 323 -17.07 13.96 14.63
N TYR A 324 -16.59 12.79 14.24
CA TYR A 324 -15.79 11.90 15.08
C TYR A 324 -15.03 10.92 14.18
N HIS A 325 -13.97 10.33 14.73
CA HIS A 325 -13.24 9.26 14.06
C HIS A 325 -13.97 7.93 14.19
N SER A 326 -14.15 7.19 13.08
CA SER A 326 -14.97 5.97 13.10
C SER A 326 -14.40 4.82 13.95
N TRP A 327 -13.09 4.80 14.19
CA TRP A 327 -12.48 3.81 15.08
C TRP A 327 -12.66 4.12 16.57
N ASN A 328 -13.18 5.29 16.93
CA ASN A 328 -13.42 5.65 18.31
C ASN A 328 -14.70 5.00 18.85
N PRO A 329 -14.67 4.41 20.06
CA PRO A 329 -15.89 3.95 20.71
C PRO A 329 -16.85 5.11 21.00
N SER A 330 -18.17 4.88 20.88
CA SER A 330 -19.16 5.89 21.26
C SER A 330 -19.24 6.05 22.78
N HIS A 331 -19.87 7.13 23.26
CA HIS A 331 -20.01 7.33 24.72
C HIS A 331 -20.84 6.22 25.38
N TYR A 332 -21.76 5.58 24.64
CA TYR A 332 -22.48 4.39 25.11
C TYR A 332 -21.52 3.20 25.26
N SER A 333 -20.68 2.92 24.25
CA SER A 333 -19.67 1.85 24.34
C SER A 333 -18.66 2.08 25.46
N ILE A 334 -18.30 3.34 25.74
CA ILE A 334 -17.44 3.69 26.87
C ILE A 334 -18.15 3.40 28.19
N ALA A 335 -19.42 3.80 28.32
CA ALA A 335 -20.19 3.64 29.55
C ALA A 335 -20.46 2.18 29.90
N ASN A 336 -20.76 1.33 28.91
CA ASN A 336 -21.09 -0.09 29.11
C ASN A 336 -19.91 -1.06 28.90
N GLY A 337 -18.76 -0.53 28.47
CA GLY A 337 -17.53 -1.30 28.23
C GLY A 337 -17.62 -2.29 27.06
N GLY A 338 -18.57 -2.14 26.14
CA GLY A 338 -18.72 -3.00 24.97
C GLY A 338 -18.85 -2.23 23.66
N VAL A 339 -18.18 -2.73 22.62
CA VAL A 339 -18.32 -2.26 21.24
C VAL A 339 -18.95 -3.36 20.41
N SER A 340 -20.06 -3.07 19.75
CA SER A 340 -20.78 -4.04 18.92
C SER A 340 -20.12 -4.23 17.56
N THR A 341 -20.08 -5.50 17.14
CA THR A 341 -19.55 -5.97 15.85
C THR A 341 -20.42 -7.10 15.31
N THR A 342 -20.30 -7.39 14.03
CA THR A 342 -20.88 -8.57 13.40
C THR A 342 -19.77 -9.58 13.11
N PHE A 343 -19.99 -10.84 13.45
CA PHE A 343 -19.08 -11.93 13.12
C PHE A 343 -19.52 -12.64 11.83
N LEU A 344 -18.74 -12.44 10.78
CA LEU A 344 -18.95 -13.02 9.46
C LEU A 344 -18.22 -14.35 9.33
N ARG A 345 -18.97 -15.39 9.01
CA ARG A 345 -18.47 -16.72 8.64
C ARG A 345 -19.46 -17.34 7.68
N ALA A 346 -19.03 -18.22 6.79
CA ALA A 346 -19.91 -18.82 5.78
C ALA A 346 -21.17 -19.48 6.38
N ASP A 347 -21.06 -19.99 7.60
CA ASP A 347 -22.15 -20.64 8.32
C ASP A 347 -22.87 -19.73 9.33
N SER A 348 -22.45 -18.46 9.47
CA SER A 348 -23.16 -17.47 10.28
C SER A 348 -24.39 -16.93 9.53
N ARG A 349 -24.52 -17.09 8.21
CA ARG A 349 -25.74 -16.69 7.46
C ARG A 349 -26.16 -15.21 7.68
N VAL A 350 -25.19 -14.31 7.82
CA VAL A 350 -25.47 -12.87 7.79
C VAL A 350 -25.70 -12.47 6.33
N PRO A 351 -26.87 -11.93 5.95
CA PRO A 351 -27.19 -11.71 4.53
C PRO A 351 -26.75 -10.33 4.01
N ARG A 352 -26.51 -9.37 4.90
CA ARG A 352 -25.99 -8.03 4.60
C ARG A 352 -25.45 -7.39 5.90
N PRO A 353 -24.44 -6.50 5.82
CA PRO A 353 -24.07 -5.66 6.95
C PRO A 353 -25.17 -4.65 7.28
N VAL A 354 -25.16 -4.15 8.52
CA VAL A 354 -26.05 -3.05 8.94
C VAL A 354 -25.69 -1.77 8.18
N TRP A 355 -24.43 -1.37 8.27
CA TRP A 355 -23.90 -0.20 7.58
C TRP A 355 -23.20 -0.59 6.28
N PRO A 356 -23.25 0.28 5.26
CA PRO A 356 -22.61 -0.01 3.99
C PRO A 356 -21.09 0.12 4.02
N GLN A 357 -20.51 0.72 5.05
CA GLN A 357 -19.08 0.87 5.22
C GLN A 357 -18.66 0.72 6.68
N GLY A 358 -17.36 0.58 6.90
CA GLY A 358 -16.76 0.49 8.22
C GLY A 358 -15.40 -0.19 8.14
N PHE A 359 -15.04 -0.98 9.13
CA PHE A 359 -13.75 -1.68 9.16
C PHE A 359 -13.86 -3.14 9.56
N LEU A 360 -12.87 -3.91 9.10
CA LEU A 360 -12.72 -5.34 9.33
C LEU A 360 -11.50 -5.55 10.21
N PHE A 361 -11.65 -6.33 11.28
CA PHE A 361 -10.55 -6.67 12.17
C PHE A 361 -9.75 -7.86 11.64
N LYS A 362 -8.46 -7.87 11.99
CA LYS A 362 -7.65 -9.09 11.99
C LYS A 362 -8.24 -10.13 12.95
N GLU A 363 -7.76 -11.36 12.88
CA GLU A 363 -8.13 -12.40 13.82
C GLU A 363 -7.83 -11.98 15.26
N VAL A 364 -8.61 -12.47 16.24
CA VAL A 364 -8.46 -12.02 17.65
C VAL A 364 -7.09 -12.40 18.22
N ALA A 365 -6.41 -13.43 17.67
CA ALA A 365 -5.04 -13.76 18.05
C ALA A 365 -3.96 -12.88 17.40
N ALA A 366 -4.33 -11.98 16.48
CA ALA A 366 -3.36 -11.15 15.77
C ALA A 366 -2.60 -10.25 16.76
N PRO A 367 -1.26 -10.19 16.70
CA PRO A 367 -0.49 -9.28 17.53
C PRO A 367 -0.88 -7.84 17.27
N ALA A 368 -1.19 -7.11 18.34
CA ALA A 368 -1.48 -5.68 18.32
C ALA A 368 -1.05 -5.04 19.64
N ILE A 369 -0.77 -3.73 19.59
CA ILE A 369 -0.46 -2.94 20.80
C ILE A 369 -1.68 -2.94 21.72
N HIS A 370 -2.88 -2.82 21.14
CA HIS A 370 -4.15 -2.97 21.84
C HIS A 370 -4.93 -4.18 21.27
N PRO A 371 -4.76 -5.39 21.84
CA PRO A 371 -5.45 -6.59 21.36
C PRO A 371 -6.97 -6.49 21.48
N THR A 372 -7.69 -7.09 20.54
CA THR A 372 -9.14 -7.25 20.65
C THR A 372 -9.48 -8.33 21.67
N THR A 373 -10.52 -8.09 22.48
CA THR A 373 -11.05 -9.08 23.41
C THR A 373 -12.53 -9.26 23.16
N LEU A 374 -12.95 -10.47 22.77
CA LEU A 374 -14.36 -10.79 22.63
C LEU A 374 -14.96 -11.06 24.01
N ARG A 375 -16.04 -10.36 24.36
CA ARG A 375 -16.72 -10.48 25.66
C ARG A 375 -17.89 -11.48 25.63
N CYS A 376 -18.69 -11.47 24.57
CA CYS A 376 -19.84 -12.35 24.36
C CYS A 376 -20.37 -12.23 22.92
N GLY A 377 -21.34 -13.07 22.57
CA GLY A 377 -22.09 -12.95 21.31
C GLY A 377 -23.57 -13.29 21.45
N TYR A 378 -24.38 -12.71 20.59
CA TYR A 378 -25.81 -12.97 20.43
C TYR A 378 -26.06 -13.57 19.05
N PRO A 379 -26.96 -14.57 18.91
CA PRO A 379 -27.31 -15.13 17.61
C PRO A 379 -27.98 -14.11 16.69
N TYR A 380 -28.54 -13.03 17.22
CA TYR A 380 -29.21 -11.94 16.48
C TYR A 380 -28.83 -10.60 17.09
N ASP A 381 -29.43 -9.50 16.61
CA ASP A 381 -29.35 -8.20 17.28
C ASP A 381 -29.81 -8.32 18.75
N GLY A 382 -28.95 -7.93 19.68
CA GLY A 382 -29.19 -7.96 21.12
C GLY A 382 -29.52 -6.59 21.71
N HIS A 383 -29.64 -5.52 20.91
CA HIS A 383 -29.97 -4.16 21.39
C HIS A 383 -29.13 -3.71 22.61
N THR A 384 -27.82 -3.92 22.52
CA THR A 384 -26.94 -3.85 23.71
C THR A 384 -26.57 -2.44 24.15
N GLY A 385 -26.90 -1.40 23.39
CA GLY A 385 -26.40 -0.04 23.59
C GLY A 385 -26.82 0.63 24.91
N LEU A 386 -28.02 0.33 25.40
CA LEU A 386 -28.54 0.86 26.67
C LEU A 386 -28.30 -0.06 27.87
N MET A 387 -27.70 -1.23 27.67
CA MET A 387 -27.46 -2.17 28.75
C MET A 387 -26.27 -1.71 29.59
N PRO A 388 -26.36 -1.71 30.94
CA PRO A 388 -25.21 -1.43 31.80
C PRO A 388 -24.06 -2.42 31.60
N ASP A 389 -24.38 -3.71 31.36
CA ASP A 389 -23.44 -4.72 30.89
C ASP A 389 -24.04 -5.39 29.63
N PRO A 390 -23.47 -5.15 28.44
CA PRO A 390 -23.99 -5.67 27.17
C PRO A 390 -23.92 -7.20 27.10
N CYS A 391 -23.14 -7.86 27.98
CA CYS A 391 -23.06 -9.32 28.04
C CYS A 391 -23.91 -9.94 29.16
N ALA A 392 -24.61 -9.14 29.97
CA ALA A 392 -25.45 -9.66 31.05
C ALA A 392 -26.86 -9.06 31.06
N GLY A 393 -27.20 -8.13 30.17
CA GLY A 393 -28.51 -7.45 30.14
C GLY A 393 -29.71 -8.39 30.04
N TYR A 394 -29.64 -9.43 29.19
CA TYR A 394 -30.64 -10.51 29.12
C TYR A 394 -30.22 -11.79 29.89
N GLY A 395 -29.17 -11.71 30.71
CA GLY A 395 -28.53 -12.85 31.35
C GLY A 395 -27.58 -13.62 30.41
N ARG A 396 -26.66 -14.37 31.00
CA ARG A 396 -25.74 -15.26 30.26
C ARG A 396 -26.41 -16.61 30.05
N CYS A 397 -26.30 -17.17 28.86
CA CYS A 397 -26.95 -18.44 28.53
C CYS A 397 -26.56 -19.58 29.48
N ALA A 398 -25.28 -19.65 29.88
CA ALA A 398 -24.81 -20.64 30.84
C ALA A 398 -25.51 -20.52 32.21
N ASP A 399 -25.68 -19.29 32.71
CA ASP A 399 -26.30 -19.00 34.01
C ASP A 399 -27.81 -19.35 34.00
N LEU A 400 -28.44 -19.26 32.83
CA LEU A 400 -29.85 -19.58 32.61
C LEU A 400 -30.11 -21.04 32.22
N GLY A 401 -29.06 -21.88 32.18
CA GLY A 401 -29.17 -23.29 31.79
C GLY A 401 -29.41 -23.51 30.29
N VAL A 402 -29.16 -22.50 29.45
CA VAL A 402 -29.29 -22.58 27.98
C VAL A 402 -27.99 -23.11 27.40
N ASN A 403 -27.88 -24.44 27.33
CA ASN A 403 -26.69 -25.16 26.89
C ASN A 403 -26.94 -26.08 25.68
N SER A 404 -28.12 -25.98 25.06
CA SER A 404 -28.49 -26.76 23.88
C SER A 404 -29.35 -25.95 22.92
N LEU A 405 -29.36 -26.36 21.65
CA LEU A 405 -30.19 -25.75 20.61
C LEU A 405 -31.68 -25.87 20.96
N GLU A 406 -32.10 -27.02 21.48
CA GLU A 406 -33.48 -27.28 21.89
C GLU A 406 -33.94 -26.29 22.96
N THR A 407 -33.15 -26.11 24.02
CA THR A 407 -33.46 -25.16 25.09
C THR A 407 -33.52 -23.72 24.58
N TRP A 408 -32.59 -23.33 23.69
CA TRP A 408 -32.61 -21.99 23.11
C TRP A 408 -33.87 -21.77 22.27
N MET A 409 -34.22 -22.72 21.39
CA MET A 409 -35.41 -22.63 20.54
C MET A 409 -36.69 -22.53 21.39
N GLN A 410 -36.80 -23.33 22.45
CA GLN A 410 -37.96 -23.30 23.35
C GLN A 410 -38.16 -21.94 24.00
N LEU A 411 -37.08 -21.25 24.40
CA LEU A 411 -37.16 -19.99 25.15
C LEU A 411 -37.24 -18.75 24.26
N TYR A 412 -36.60 -18.78 23.09
CA TYR A 412 -36.28 -17.57 22.33
C TYR A 412 -36.72 -17.58 20.86
N GLN A 413 -37.19 -18.70 20.29
CA GLN A 413 -37.54 -18.72 18.85
C GLN A 413 -38.60 -17.67 18.44
N THR A 414 -39.50 -17.28 19.35
CA THR A 414 -40.53 -16.27 19.12
C THR A 414 -40.11 -14.86 19.52
N ARG A 415 -38.95 -14.70 20.18
CA ARG A 415 -38.40 -13.44 20.70
C ARG A 415 -36.87 -13.43 20.61
N PRO A 416 -36.28 -13.62 19.42
CA PRO A 416 -34.85 -13.86 19.25
C PRO A 416 -33.96 -12.70 19.74
N TYR A 417 -34.47 -11.46 19.70
CA TYR A 417 -33.75 -10.25 20.11
C TYR A 417 -33.63 -10.08 21.63
N GLU A 418 -34.38 -10.86 22.41
CA GLU A 418 -34.32 -10.88 23.88
C GLU A 418 -33.56 -12.12 24.39
N SER A 419 -32.76 -12.76 23.52
CA SER A 419 -32.03 -13.96 23.87
C SER A 419 -30.85 -13.67 24.80
N CYS A 420 -30.49 -14.67 25.62
CA CYS A 420 -29.31 -14.61 26.47
C CYS A 420 -28.01 -14.50 25.64
N SER A 421 -26.95 -14.01 26.28
CA SER A 421 -25.63 -13.91 25.65
C SER A 421 -24.83 -15.22 25.76
N PHE A 422 -24.12 -15.56 24.69
CA PHE A 422 -23.17 -16.69 24.68
C PHE A 422 -21.79 -16.22 25.12
N ALA A 423 -21.15 -17.00 26.00
CA ALA A 423 -19.77 -16.78 26.40
C ALA A 423 -18.81 -17.05 25.22
N PRO A 424 -17.65 -16.35 25.14
CA PRO A 424 -16.68 -16.46 24.07
C PRO A 424 -15.83 -17.74 24.24
N THR A 425 -16.49 -18.89 24.16
CA THR A 425 -15.91 -20.24 24.27
C THR A 425 -16.19 -21.02 22.98
N ALA A 426 -15.50 -22.14 22.78
CA ALA A 426 -15.73 -22.99 21.61
C ALA A 426 -17.18 -23.50 21.57
N ASP A 427 -17.66 -24.04 22.71
CA ASP A 427 -19.03 -24.55 22.84
C ASP A 427 -20.08 -23.44 22.71
N GLY A 428 -19.84 -22.28 23.31
CA GLY A 428 -20.74 -21.12 23.20
C GLY A 428 -20.85 -20.61 21.77
N LEU A 429 -19.74 -20.50 21.04
CA LEU A 429 -19.74 -20.13 19.63
C LEU A 429 -20.42 -21.20 18.77
N GLN A 430 -20.13 -22.48 19.02
CA GLN A 430 -20.75 -23.58 18.29
C GLN A 430 -22.27 -23.53 18.42
N LEU A 431 -22.79 -23.43 19.64
CA LEU A 431 -24.23 -23.38 19.90
C LEU A 431 -24.87 -22.13 19.28
N LEU A 432 -24.23 -20.96 19.36
CA LEU A 432 -24.69 -19.75 18.67
C LEU A 432 -24.84 -19.99 17.16
N MET A 433 -23.88 -20.68 16.54
CA MET A 433 -23.91 -20.97 15.10
C MET A 433 -24.95 -22.03 14.74
N GLU A 434 -25.19 -23.02 15.61
CA GLU A 434 -26.28 -23.98 15.46
C GLU A 434 -27.66 -23.31 15.53
N VAL A 435 -27.84 -22.34 16.43
CA VAL A 435 -29.04 -21.49 16.48
C VAL A 435 -29.22 -20.77 15.15
N ARG A 436 -28.20 -20.07 14.65
CA ARG A 436 -28.28 -19.34 13.37
C ARG A 436 -28.53 -20.24 12.15
N LYS A 437 -28.09 -21.50 12.19
CA LYS A 437 -28.37 -22.50 11.14
C LYS A 437 -29.81 -23.02 11.16
N THR A 438 -30.47 -22.98 12.31
CA THR A 438 -31.74 -23.71 12.52
C THR A 438 -32.93 -22.76 12.68
N ALA A 439 -32.76 -21.69 13.42
CA ALA A 439 -33.84 -20.74 13.70
C ALA A 439 -34.23 -19.96 12.44
N THR A 440 -35.53 -19.65 12.35
CA THR A 440 -36.07 -18.78 11.29
C THR A 440 -35.41 -17.40 11.40
N MET A 441 -34.88 -16.89 10.29
CA MET A 441 -34.25 -15.57 10.27
C MET A 441 -35.29 -14.47 10.49
N PRO A 442 -35.17 -13.66 11.56
CA PRO A 442 -36.03 -12.52 11.79
C PRO A 442 -35.56 -11.31 10.95
N PRO A 443 -36.31 -10.20 10.88
CA PRO A 443 -35.93 -9.04 10.04
C PRO A 443 -34.53 -8.43 10.31
N TYR A 444 -34.06 -8.46 11.57
CA TYR A 444 -32.72 -8.01 11.99
C TYR A 444 -31.83 -9.23 12.18
N ASP A 445 -31.44 -9.82 11.06
CA ASP A 445 -30.79 -11.13 10.97
C ASP A 445 -29.26 -11.09 11.12
N TRP A 446 -28.66 -9.95 11.42
CA TRP A 446 -27.24 -9.88 11.81
C TRP A 446 -27.04 -10.45 13.21
N ASN A 447 -25.88 -11.08 13.44
CA ASN A 447 -25.45 -11.41 14.80
C ASN A 447 -24.77 -10.19 15.43
N GLU A 448 -24.70 -10.19 16.77
CA GLU A 448 -24.04 -9.13 17.51
C GLU A 448 -22.99 -9.72 18.45
N PHE A 449 -21.73 -9.40 18.19
CA PHE A 449 -20.57 -9.81 18.97
C PHE A 449 -20.00 -8.58 19.67
N ILE A 450 -19.79 -8.69 20.98
CA ILE A 450 -19.37 -7.55 21.80
C ILE A 450 -17.87 -7.64 22.06
N LEU A 451 -17.11 -6.68 21.55
CA LEU A 451 -15.72 -6.48 21.88
C LEU A 451 -15.59 -5.64 23.15
N LEU A 452 -14.51 -5.84 23.92
CA LEU A 452 -14.14 -4.93 24.99
C LEU A 452 -13.79 -3.56 24.40
N THR A 453 -14.31 -2.50 25.02
CA THR A 453 -14.02 -1.13 24.63
C THR A 453 -12.54 -0.78 24.77
N TRP A 454 -12.04 0.08 23.89
CA TRP A 454 -10.66 0.55 23.85
C TRP A 454 -10.55 2.07 24.07
N PRO A 455 -9.35 2.60 24.36
CA PRO A 455 -9.13 4.05 24.45
C PRO A 455 -9.50 4.82 23.17
N GLN A 456 -9.83 6.10 23.30
CA GLN A 456 -10.00 6.99 22.14
C GLN A 456 -8.67 7.23 21.43
N ASP A 457 -8.72 7.51 20.12
CA ASP A 457 -7.61 8.11 19.35
C ASP A 457 -6.34 7.25 19.26
N ILE A 458 -6.51 5.92 19.19
CA ILE A 458 -5.40 4.95 19.06
C ILE A 458 -5.45 4.09 17.79
N PRO A 459 -5.77 4.62 16.59
CA PRO A 459 -6.06 3.77 15.43
C PRO A 459 -4.87 2.91 14.99
N GLU A 460 -3.62 3.35 15.18
CA GLU A 460 -2.42 2.53 14.89
C GLU A 460 -2.21 1.36 15.86
N GLN A 461 -2.88 1.37 17.01
CA GLN A 461 -2.74 0.33 18.03
C GLN A 461 -3.77 -0.79 17.86
N LEU A 462 -4.82 -0.57 17.07
CA LEU A 462 -5.91 -1.52 16.86
C LEU A 462 -5.57 -2.54 15.76
N PRO A 463 -5.97 -3.82 15.91
CA PRO A 463 -5.78 -4.85 14.90
C PRO A 463 -6.82 -4.72 13.76
N ILE A 464 -6.91 -3.56 13.13
CA ILE A 464 -7.75 -3.36 11.94
C ILE A 464 -6.96 -3.84 10.70
N ASP A 465 -7.64 -4.56 9.82
CA ASP A 465 -7.04 -5.15 8.62
C ASP A 465 -7.39 -4.37 7.34
N ALA A 466 -8.63 -3.89 7.25
CA ALA A 466 -9.15 -3.19 6.09
C ALA A 466 -10.32 -2.27 6.47
N VAL A 467 -10.54 -1.26 5.63
CA VAL A 467 -11.85 -0.60 5.52
C VAL A 467 -12.70 -1.43 4.56
N PHE A 468 -14.01 -1.54 4.79
CA PHE A 468 -14.91 -2.19 3.84
C PHE A 468 -15.95 -1.22 3.28
N TYR A 469 -16.44 -1.56 2.09
CA TYR A 469 -17.74 -1.10 1.61
C TYR A 469 -18.57 -2.29 1.10
N SER A 470 -19.89 -2.15 1.09
CA SER A 470 -20.85 -3.10 0.53
C SER A 470 -21.91 -2.35 -0.27
N HIS A 471 -22.33 -2.91 -1.40
CA HIS A 471 -23.48 -2.37 -2.15
C HIS A 471 -24.82 -2.75 -1.52
N GLU A 472 -24.84 -3.80 -0.70
CA GLU A 472 -25.99 -4.27 0.03
C GLU A 472 -25.79 -3.97 1.52
N ALA A 473 -26.68 -3.18 2.12
CA ALA A 473 -26.67 -2.90 3.54
C ALA A 473 -28.10 -2.66 4.04
N TYR A 474 -28.31 -2.78 5.34
CA TYR A 474 -29.61 -2.43 5.94
C TYR A 474 -29.89 -0.93 5.77
N TYR A 475 -28.89 -0.07 6.01
CA TYR A 475 -28.95 1.36 5.72
C TYR A 475 -28.20 1.68 4.43
N PRO A 476 -28.88 1.87 3.28
CA PRO A 476 -28.20 2.20 2.04
C PRO A 476 -27.60 3.61 2.07
N ASN A 477 -26.39 3.77 1.51
CA ASN A 477 -25.69 5.04 1.30
C ASN A 477 -24.72 4.88 0.11
N ASP A 478 -24.07 5.96 -0.31
CA ASP A 478 -22.86 5.94 -1.13
C ASP A 478 -21.69 5.30 -0.37
N SER A 479 -21.69 3.96 -0.38
CA SER A 479 -20.83 3.10 0.43
C SER A 479 -19.35 3.27 0.11
N LEU A 480 -19.02 3.39 -1.18
CA LEU A 480 -17.63 3.59 -1.63
C LEU A 480 -17.12 4.98 -1.25
N ALA A 481 -17.92 6.04 -1.38
CA ALA A 481 -17.54 7.36 -0.89
C ALA A 481 -17.32 7.34 0.63
N GLY A 482 -18.18 6.64 1.38
CA GLY A 482 -18.01 6.43 2.81
C GLY A 482 -16.69 5.74 3.16
N ALA A 483 -16.38 4.60 2.54
CA ALA A 483 -15.13 3.89 2.76
C ALA A 483 -13.89 4.70 2.37
N ARG A 484 -13.95 5.44 1.25
CA ARG A 484 -12.87 6.36 0.84
C ARG A 484 -12.63 7.44 1.88
N TYR A 485 -13.69 7.99 2.47
CA TYR A 485 -13.57 8.93 3.56
C TYR A 485 -12.92 8.31 4.80
N LEU A 486 -13.33 7.11 5.22
CA LEU A 486 -12.73 6.43 6.38
C LEU A 486 -11.22 6.18 6.19
N GLN A 487 -10.83 5.74 4.99
CA GLN A 487 -9.43 5.58 4.64
C GLN A 487 -8.68 6.93 4.63
N ASP A 488 -9.30 7.99 4.10
CA ASP A 488 -8.76 9.34 4.08
C ASP A 488 -8.52 9.90 5.48
N ASP A 489 -9.49 9.74 6.38
CA ASP A 489 -9.43 10.17 7.76
C ASP A 489 -8.31 9.44 8.53
N TYR A 490 -8.23 8.11 8.39
CA TYR A 490 -7.14 7.32 8.98
C TYR A 490 -5.76 7.78 8.49
N PHE A 491 -5.62 8.00 7.18
CA PHE A 491 -4.36 8.46 6.62
C PHE A 491 -3.99 9.88 7.07
N LYS A 492 -4.95 10.79 7.18
CA LYS A 492 -4.69 12.15 7.71
C LYS A 492 -4.20 12.12 9.16
N MET A 493 -4.69 11.19 9.96
CA MET A 493 -4.26 11.03 11.36
C MET A 493 -2.89 10.37 11.49
N THR A 494 -2.58 9.38 10.64
CA THR A 494 -1.46 8.45 10.87
C THR A 494 -0.36 8.48 9.81
N GLY A 495 -0.64 9.06 8.64
CA GLY A 495 0.18 8.91 7.43
C GLY A 495 0.23 7.49 6.88
N ARG A 496 -0.62 6.57 7.39
CA ARG A 496 -0.68 5.16 7.00
C ARG A 496 -1.91 4.84 6.18
N PHE A 497 -1.88 3.66 5.59
CA PHE A 497 -2.88 3.18 4.65
C PHE A 497 -3.54 1.89 5.16
N TRP A 498 -4.87 1.87 5.16
CA TRP A 498 -5.67 0.64 5.27
C TRP A 498 -6.34 0.39 3.92
N PRO A 499 -6.19 -0.79 3.29
CA PRO A 499 -6.87 -1.05 2.03
C PRO A 499 -8.39 -1.04 2.21
N ILE A 500 -9.09 -0.50 1.21
CA ILE A 500 -10.54 -0.64 1.05
C ILE A 500 -10.80 -1.95 0.32
N VAL A 501 -11.65 -2.79 0.89
CA VAL A 501 -12.08 -4.08 0.37
C VAL A 501 -13.59 -4.05 0.15
N GLN A 502 -14.05 -4.52 -1.01
CA GLN A 502 -15.47 -4.73 -1.24
C GLN A 502 -15.93 -6.00 -0.50
N LEU A 503 -17.03 -5.89 0.22
CA LEU A 503 -17.74 -7.01 0.83
C LEU A 503 -18.98 -7.34 0.00
N ASP A 504 -19.09 -8.59 -0.45
CA ASP A 504 -20.29 -9.15 -1.07
C ASP A 504 -20.67 -10.48 -0.40
N LEU A 505 -21.61 -10.41 0.55
CA LEU A 505 -22.12 -11.59 1.26
C LEU A 505 -23.06 -12.47 0.40
N ARG A 506 -23.36 -12.05 -0.84
CA ARG A 506 -24.15 -12.80 -1.82
C ARG A 506 -23.29 -13.36 -2.97
N ALA A 507 -21.98 -13.16 -2.92
CA ALA A 507 -21.05 -13.67 -3.92
C ALA A 507 -21.24 -15.19 -4.10
N THR A 508 -21.33 -15.63 -5.36
CA THR A 508 -21.50 -17.06 -5.73
C THR A 508 -20.23 -17.67 -6.33
N ASP A 509 -19.21 -16.85 -6.51
CA ASP A 509 -17.90 -17.16 -7.08
C ASP A 509 -16.79 -17.20 -6.01
N ASP A 510 -17.18 -17.32 -4.73
CA ASP A 510 -16.33 -17.26 -3.54
C ASP A 510 -15.57 -15.94 -3.34
N LEU A 511 -15.87 -14.88 -4.10
CA LEU A 511 -15.26 -13.54 -3.95
C LEU A 511 -15.99 -12.68 -2.92
N VAL A 512 -16.17 -13.21 -1.71
CA VAL A 512 -16.86 -12.50 -0.60
C VAL A 512 -16.13 -11.21 -0.23
N PHE A 513 -14.79 -11.21 -0.34
CA PHE A 513 -13.96 -10.03 -0.20
C PHE A 513 -13.14 -9.85 -1.47
N SER A 514 -13.27 -8.70 -2.12
CA SER A 514 -12.50 -8.35 -3.31
C SER A 514 -11.76 -7.03 -3.14
N PHE A 515 -10.65 -6.86 -3.84
CA PHE A 515 -9.82 -5.66 -3.78
C PHE A 515 -9.64 -5.09 -5.19
N THR A 516 -10.02 -3.81 -5.35
CA THR A 516 -9.79 -3.05 -6.57
C THR A 516 -8.89 -1.84 -6.26
N PRO A 517 -7.76 -1.65 -6.96
CA PRO A 517 -6.90 -0.49 -6.79
C PRO A 517 -7.60 0.86 -7.02
N ASP A 518 -8.64 0.90 -7.87
CA ASP A 518 -9.40 2.12 -8.17
C ASP A 518 -10.37 2.53 -7.06
N ASP A 519 -10.74 1.62 -6.16
CA ASP A 519 -11.64 1.92 -5.04
C ASP A 519 -10.95 2.76 -3.96
N GLN A 520 -9.62 2.79 -3.96
CA GLN A 520 -8.81 3.44 -2.94
C GLN A 520 -8.87 4.98 -3.05
N CYS A 521 -8.83 5.66 -1.92
CA CYS A 521 -8.68 7.12 -1.83
C CYS A 521 -7.21 7.53 -2.07
N LEU A 522 -6.84 7.64 -3.35
CA LEU A 522 -5.49 8.06 -3.77
C LEU A 522 -5.38 9.55 -4.15
N ALA A 523 -6.49 10.29 -4.05
CA ALA A 523 -6.50 11.74 -4.19
C ALA A 523 -6.05 12.46 -2.91
N ASP A 524 -5.83 13.77 -2.99
CA ASP A 524 -5.44 14.60 -1.84
C ASP A 524 -6.51 14.63 -0.74
N SER A 525 -7.78 14.39 -1.09
CA SER A 525 -8.86 14.23 -0.12
C SER A 525 -10.02 13.41 -0.72
N CYS A 526 -10.74 12.69 0.13
CA CYS A 526 -12.02 12.06 -0.21
C CYS A 526 -13.06 12.48 0.82
N PRO A 527 -13.95 13.44 0.51
CA PRO A 527 -14.91 13.96 1.49
C PRO A 527 -15.94 12.89 1.89
N PRO A 528 -16.55 13.02 3.08
CA PRO A 528 -17.61 12.12 3.49
C PRO A 528 -18.82 12.25 2.54
N PRO A 529 -19.59 11.16 2.33
CA PRO A 529 -20.81 11.23 1.55
C PRO A 529 -21.82 12.18 2.22
N PRO A 530 -22.71 12.83 1.45
CA PRO A 530 -23.83 13.58 2.02
C PRO A 530 -24.63 12.67 2.95
N GLN A 531 -24.89 13.10 4.18
CA GLN A 531 -25.61 12.29 5.17
C GLN A 531 -27.01 11.90 4.64
N ALA A 532 -27.21 10.61 4.38
CA ALA A 532 -28.48 10.06 3.89
C ALA A 532 -29.55 9.95 4.99
N ALA A 533 -29.13 9.95 6.26
CA ALA A 533 -29.98 9.84 7.44
C ALA A 533 -29.79 11.06 8.36
N GLY A 534 -30.89 11.66 8.83
CA GLY A 534 -30.81 12.79 9.77
C GLY A 534 -30.13 12.38 11.06
N VAL A 535 -29.25 13.24 11.60
CA VAL A 535 -28.44 13.03 12.82
C VAL A 535 -29.22 12.40 13.99
N GLN A 536 -30.51 12.70 14.14
CA GLN A 536 -31.39 12.12 15.16
C GLN A 536 -31.63 10.61 15.02
N SER A 537 -31.73 10.09 13.80
CA SER A 537 -31.90 8.65 13.56
C SER A 537 -30.64 7.84 13.91
N MET A 538 -29.47 8.44 13.71
CA MET A 538 -28.17 7.82 14.00
C MET A 538 -27.84 7.83 15.50
N GLU A 539 -28.18 8.91 16.21
CA GLU A 539 -28.01 8.93 17.67
C GLU A 539 -28.94 7.92 18.36
N SER A 540 -30.17 7.73 17.85
CA SER A 540 -31.07 6.67 18.31
C SER A 540 -30.47 5.29 18.07
N TRP A 541 -29.83 5.08 16.92
CA TRP A 541 -29.16 3.82 16.60
C TRP A 541 -28.02 3.51 17.57
N PHE A 542 -27.08 4.45 17.78
CA PHE A 542 -25.98 4.27 18.73
C PHE A 542 -26.47 4.00 20.14
N ARG A 543 -27.54 4.69 20.53
CA ARG A 543 -28.20 4.48 21.81
C ARG A 543 -28.69 3.05 21.97
N GLU A 544 -29.41 2.54 20.98
CA GLU A 544 -30.03 1.21 21.04
C GLU A 544 -29.04 0.06 20.84
N HIS A 545 -28.00 0.24 20.01
CA HIS A 545 -27.16 -0.87 19.52
C HIS A 545 -25.69 -0.78 19.93
N GLY A 546 -25.28 0.26 20.67
CA GLY A 546 -23.94 0.33 21.30
C GLY A 546 -22.78 0.44 20.30
N GLN A 547 -23.08 0.88 19.08
CA GLN A 547 -22.11 1.06 18.00
C GLN A 547 -21.35 2.38 18.10
#